data_AF-A0A0F7Y4D5-F1
#
_entry.id   AF-A0A0F7Y4D5-F1
#
_cell.length_a   1.000
_cell.length_b   1.000
_cell.length_c   1.000
_cell.angle_alpha   90.00
_cell.angle_beta   90.00
_cell.angle_gamma   90.00
#
_symmetry.space_group_name_H-M   'P 1'
#
loop_
_entity.id
_entity.type
_entity.pdbx_description
1 polymer ?
#
loop_
_entity_poly.entity_id
_entity_poly.type
_entity_poly.pdbx_seq_one_letter_code
_entity_poly.pdbx_strand_id
1 'polypeptide(L)'
;MRTVRNPIVAGGEVMEEEVLVGLATQCRDKMGQRGHRVIEMLSREATLVAEIASMRAQVKLARQEAYAGHKDLDTQWLRRINYAIIMTKKELAGIRVDRGLAQYQQKEERRKLNLLTQLSEQALFMRHAKSLLTKKVFEEIRAAVRSEVSVVVPQMSGHGFDDCT
;
A
#
# COMPACT_ATOMS: atom_id res chain seq x y z
N MET A 1 -22.94 20.53 -4.02
CA MET A 1 -21.98 19.61 -4.69
C MET A 1 -20.81 20.44 -5.19
N ARG A 2 -19.63 20.34 -4.56
CA ARG A 2 -18.39 20.99 -5.05
C ARG A 2 -17.69 19.98 -5.96
N THR A 3 -17.64 20.29 -7.25
CA THR A 3 -16.86 19.57 -8.25
C THR A 3 -15.38 19.74 -7.92
N VAL A 4 -14.75 18.68 -7.39
CA VAL A 4 -13.30 18.61 -7.31
C VAL A 4 -12.80 18.41 -8.73
N ARG A 5 -12.32 19.49 -9.35
CA ARG A 5 -11.63 19.43 -10.65
C ARG A 5 -10.39 18.57 -10.47
N ASN A 6 -10.39 17.38 -11.08
CA ASN A 6 -9.16 16.63 -11.31
C ASN A 6 -8.25 17.49 -12.19
N PRO A 7 -7.02 17.84 -11.75
CA PRO A 7 -6.15 18.73 -12.51
C PRO A 7 -5.57 18.08 -13.79
N ILE A 8 -5.88 16.81 -14.08
CA ILE A 8 -5.20 16.03 -15.12
C ILE A 8 -5.75 16.31 -16.53
N VAL A 9 -6.96 16.89 -16.68
CA VAL A 9 -7.58 17.11 -18.02
C VAL A 9 -8.26 18.46 -18.15
N ALA A 10 -7.94 19.43 -17.29
CA ALA A 10 -8.48 20.78 -17.40
C ALA A 10 -7.57 21.65 -18.29
N GLY A 11 -7.60 21.37 -19.59
CA GLY A 11 -7.20 22.32 -20.64
C GLY A 11 -5.73 22.27 -21.03
N GLY A 12 -5.44 21.58 -22.14
CA GLY A 12 -4.45 21.96 -23.17
C GLY A 12 -2.96 22.12 -22.81
N GLU A 13 -2.60 22.24 -21.54
CA GLU A 13 -1.24 22.44 -21.06
C GLU A 13 -0.68 21.07 -20.68
N VAL A 14 0.27 20.60 -21.49
CA VAL A 14 1.12 19.46 -21.15
C VAL A 14 1.80 19.84 -19.84
N MET A 15 1.55 19.10 -18.76
CA MET A 15 2.30 19.28 -17.51
C MET A 15 3.80 19.30 -17.83
N GLU A 16 4.49 20.34 -17.36
CA GLU A 16 5.92 20.47 -17.60
C GLU A 16 6.66 19.26 -17.04
N GLU A 17 7.65 18.78 -17.78
CA GLU A 17 8.47 17.60 -17.49
C GLU A 17 9.01 17.64 -16.04
N GLU A 18 9.41 18.81 -15.57
CA GLU A 18 9.89 19.04 -14.20
C GLU A 18 8.84 18.72 -13.13
N VAL A 19 7.55 18.97 -13.40
CA VAL A 19 6.46 18.67 -12.47
C VAL A 19 6.19 17.16 -12.43
N LEU A 20 6.25 16.48 -13.57
CA LEU A 20 6.11 15.01 -13.64
C LEU A 20 7.27 14.32 -12.88
N VAL A 21 8.49 14.79 -13.06
CA VAL A 21 9.68 14.30 -12.34
C VAL A 21 9.57 14.56 -10.83
N GLY A 22 9.10 15.74 -10.44
CA GLY A 22 8.86 16.08 -9.03
C GLY A 22 7.82 15.16 -8.37
N LEU A 23 6.70 14.90 -9.05
CA LEU A 23 5.65 13.99 -8.57
C LEU A 23 6.14 12.53 -8.50
N ALA A 24 6.92 12.07 -9.48
CA ALA A 24 7.49 10.73 -9.50
C ALA A 24 8.49 10.53 -8.33
N THR A 25 9.30 11.55 -8.05
CA THR A 25 10.24 11.54 -6.92
C THR A 25 9.48 11.47 -5.59
N GLN A 26 8.46 12.31 -5.40
CA GLN A 26 7.62 12.28 -4.21
C GLN A 26 6.92 10.92 -4.02
N CYS A 27 6.44 10.31 -5.11
CA CYS A 27 5.80 9.00 -5.06
C CYS A 27 6.81 7.90 -4.68
N ARG A 28 8.04 7.97 -5.19
CA ARG A 28 9.14 7.06 -4.83
C ARG A 28 9.49 7.13 -3.35
N ASP A 29 9.59 8.33 -2.79
CA ASP A 29 9.88 8.52 -1.36
C ASP A 29 8.77 7.95 -0.47
N LYS A 30 7.51 8.24 -0.83
CA LYS A 30 6.33 7.66 -0.15
C LYS A 30 6.32 6.14 -0.22
N MET A 31 6.71 5.55 -1.36
CA MET A 31 6.83 4.10 -1.50
C MET A 31 7.92 3.52 -0.59
N GLY A 32 9.07 4.19 -0.47
CA GLY A 32 10.15 3.79 0.41
C GLY A 32 9.72 3.75 1.88
N GLN A 33 9.13 4.85 2.37
CA GLN A 33 8.62 4.96 3.75
C GLN A 33 7.56 3.90 4.05
N ARG A 34 6.62 3.68 3.12
CA ARG A 34 5.58 2.65 3.27
C ARG A 34 6.15 1.23 3.26
N GLY A 35 7.18 0.98 2.45
CA GLY A 35 7.90 -0.29 2.42
C GLY A 35 8.53 -0.61 3.77
N HIS A 36 9.24 0.36 4.37
CA HIS A 36 9.80 0.22 5.71
C HIS A 36 8.73 -0.09 6.76
N ARG A 37 7.61 0.65 6.75
CA ARG A 37 6.49 0.40 7.67
C ARG A 37 5.93 -1.03 7.54
N VAL A 38 5.79 -1.54 6.32
CA VAL A 38 5.32 -2.93 6.09
C VAL A 38 6.29 -3.95 6.67
N ILE A 39 7.60 -3.71 6.53
CA ILE A 39 8.64 -4.58 7.12
C ILE A 39 8.54 -4.56 8.65
N GLU A 40 8.40 -3.39 9.27
CA GLU A 40 8.21 -3.28 10.73
C GLU A 40 6.97 -4.03 11.21
N MET A 41 5.85 -3.92 10.50
CA MET A 41 4.62 -4.66 10.82
C MET A 41 4.80 -6.17 10.69
N LEU A 42 5.53 -6.66 9.68
CA LEU A 42 5.85 -8.08 9.53
C LEU A 42 6.75 -8.59 10.67
N SER A 43 7.76 -7.81 11.04
CA SER A 43 8.63 -8.13 12.17
C SER A 43 7.83 -8.22 13.48
N ARG A 44 6.96 -7.24 13.75
CA ARG A 44 6.09 -7.26 14.93
C ARG A 44 5.11 -8.44 14.90
N GLU A 45 4.51 -8.73 13.75
CA GLU A 45 3.66 -9.92 13.56
C GLU A 45 4.42 -11.21 13.94
N ALA A 46 5.64 -11.38 13.45
CA ALA A 46 6.47 -12.54 13.78
C ALA A 46 6.76 -12.63 15.28
N THR A 47 7.07 -11.51 15.93
CA THR A 47 7.27 -11.45 17.39
C THR A 47 6.02 -11.88 18.16
N LEU A 48 4.84 -11.33 17.81
CA LEU A 48 3.59 -11.69 18.48
C LEU A 48 3.22 -13.18 18.31
N VAL A 49 3.46 -13.74 17.12
CA VAL A 49 3.26 -15.17 16.87
C VAL A 49 4.17 -16.02 17.76
N ALA A 50 5.44 -15.63 17.88
CA ALA A 50 6.41 -16.31 18.75
C ALA A 50 6.03 -16.21 20.23
N GLU A 51 5.60 -15.04 20.70
CA GLU A 51 5.11 -14.82 22.07
C GLU A 51 3.90 -15.72 22.38
N ILE A 52 2.91 -15.77 21.49
CA ILE A 52 1.73 -16.63 21.64
C ILE A 52 2.13 -18.11 21.69
N ALA A 53 3.05 -18.53 20.82
CA ALA A 53 3.53 -19.91 20.79
C ALA A 53 4.27 -20.27 22.09
N SER A 54 5.13 -19.37 22.58
CA SER A 54 5.87 -19.53 23.83
C SER A 54 4.93 -19.65 25.03
N MET A 55 3.96 -18.74 25.18
CA MET A 55 2.97 -18.81 26.26
C MET A 55 2.16 -20.10 26.22
N ARG A 56 1.76 -20.56 25.02
CA ARG A 56 1.06 -21.84 24.85
C ARG A 56 1.92 -23.03 25.25
N ALA A 57 3.20 -23.01 24.92
CA ALA A 57 4.14 -24.06 25.33
C ALA A 57 4.29 -24.11 26.86
N GLN A 58 4.42 -22.95 27.51
CA GLN A 58 4.46 -22.86 28.97
C GLN A 58 3.20 -23.43 29.63
N VAL A 59 2.01 -23.11 29.12
CA VAL A 59 0.74 -23.67 29.63
C VAL A 59 0.70 -25.19 29.44
N LYS A 60 1.16 -25.70 28.29
CA LYS A 60 1.21 -27.13 28.03
C LYS A 60 2.13 -27.85 29.02
N LEU A 61 3.35 -27.32 29.23
CA LEU A 61 4.31 -27.86 30.18
C LEU A 61 3.76 -27.85 31.60
N ALA A 62 3.21 -26.73 32.06
CA ALA A 62 2.63 -26.63 33.41
C ALA A 62 1.50 -27.65 33.64
N ARG A 63 0.65 -27.88 32.64
CA ARG A 63 -0.40 -28.90 32.71
C ARG A 63 0.16 -30.32 32.77
N GLN A 64 1.24 -30.59 32.02
CA GLN A 64 1.91 -31.89 32.04
C GLN A 64 2.58 -32.16 33.39
N GLU A 65 3.27 -31.17 33.96
CA GLU A 65 3.87 -31.27 35.30
C GLU A 65 2.81 -31.53 36.38
N ALA A 66 1.65 -30.88 36.28
CA ALA A 66 0.55 -31.08 37.21
C ALA A 66 -0.13 -32.45 37.06
N TYR A 67 -0.36 -32.91 35.83
CA TYR A 67 -0.91 -34.24 35.58
C TYR A 67 0.02 -35.36 36.09
N ALA A 68 1.34 -35.16 35.97
CA ALA A 68 2.35 -36.08 36.48
C ALA A 68 2.49 -36.04 38.03
N GLY A 69 1.76 -35.15 38.72
CA GLY A 69 1.83 -35.01 40.17
C GLY A 69 3.11 -34.34 40.68
N HIS A 70 3.89 -33.70 39.81
CA HIS A 70 5.15 -33.07 40.19
C HIS A 70 4.96 -31.69 40.85
N LYS A 71 3.91 -30.95 40.46
CA LYS A 71 3.57 -29.62 40.99
C LYS A 71 2.07 -29.35 40.90
N ASP A 72 1.54 -28.59 41.84
CA ASP A 72 0.18 -28.08 41.73
C ASP A 72 0.06 -27.03 40.62
N LEU A 73 -1.07 -27.07 39.92
CA LEU A 73 -1.36 -26.14 38.84
C LEU A 73 -1.92 -24.82 39.40
N ASP A 74 -1.12 -23.75 39.34
CA ASP A 74 -1.59 -22.42 39.75
C ASP A 74 -2.69 -21.90 38.79
N THR A 75 -3.93 -21.96 39.26
CA THR A 75 -5.10 -21.52 38.50
C THR A 75 -5.17 -20.00 38.30
N GLN A 76 -4.53 -19.20 39.15
CA GLN A 76 -4.47 -17.75 39.01
C GLN A 76 -3.45 -17.37 37.94
N TRP A 77 -2.26 -17.99 37.95
CA TRP A 77 -1.27 -17.86 36.89
C TRP A 77 -1.84 -18.27 35.52
N LEU A 78 -2.56 -19.40 35.44
CA LEU A 78 -3.21 -19.84 34.21
C LEU A 78 -4.21 -18.81 33.66
N ARG A 79 -5.03 -18.21 34.54
CA ARG A 79 -5.97 -17.15 34.12
C ARG A 79 -5.22 -15.94 33.55
N ARG A 80 -4.13 -15.51 34.19
CA ARG A 80 -3.29 -14.40 33.71
C ARG A 80 -2.66 -14.70 32.35
N ILE A 81 -2.10 -15.89 32.16
CA ILE A 81 -1.52 -16.28 30.86
C ILE A 81 -2.59 -16.39 29.77
N ASN A 82 -3.76 -16.97 30.07
CA ASN A 82 -4.84 -17.05 29.09
C ASN A 82 -5.30 -15.65 28.66
N TYR A 83 -5.42 -14.72 29.61
CA TYR A 83 -5.72 -13.32 29.30
C TYR A 83 -4.62 -12.69 28.43
N ALA A 84 -3.35 -12.88 28.77
CA ALA A 84 -2.22 -12.40 27.98
C ALA A 84 -2.28 -12.94 26.53
N ILE A 85 -2.47 -14.25 26.33
CA ILE A 85 -2.64 -14.86 25.01
C ILE A 85 -3.79 -14.21 24.22
N ILE A 86 -4.93 -13.95 24.87
CA ILE A 86 -6.08 -13.30 24.21
C ILE A 86 -5.72 -11.88 23.78
N MET A 87 -5.06 -11.10 24.64
CA MET A 87 -4.65 -9.74 24.32
C MET A 87 -3.63 -9.69 23.18
N THR A 88 -2.59 -10.55 23.23
CA THR A 88 -1.58 -10.65 22.17
C THR A 88 -2.21 -11.09 20.84
N LYS A 89 -3.21 -11.97 20.86
CA LYS A 89 -3.96 -12.35 19.64
C LYS A 89 -4.79 -11.21 19.07
N LYS A 90 -5.41 -10.38 19.92
CA LYS A 90 -6.16 -9.19 19.49
C LYS A 90 -5.22 -8.19 18.83
N GLU A 91 -4.06 -7.94 19.43
CA GLU A 91 -3.01 -7.08 18.85
C GLU A 91 -2.55 -7.63 17.49
N LEU A 92 -2.26 -8.93 17.41
CA LEU A 92 -1.87 -9.59 16.17
C LEU A 92 -2.93 -9.44 15.05
N ALA A 93 -4.22 -9.57 15.39
CA ALA A 93 -5.30 -9.36 14.45
C ALA A 93 -5.34 -7.90 13.94
N GLY A 94 -5.17 -6.92 14.84
CA GLY A 94 -5.09 -5.50 14.47
C GLY A 94 -3.94 -5.23 13.49
N ILE A 95 -2.73 -5.71 13.81
CA ILE A 95 -1.55 -5.53 12.95
C ILE A 95 -1.77 -6.16 11.57
N ARG A 96 -2.42 -7.32 11.48
CA ARG A 96 -2.70 -7.97 10.19
C ARG A 96 -3.64 -7.14 9.30
N VAL A 97 -4.66 -6.52 9.90
CA VAL A 97 -5.57 -5.61 9.18
C VAL A 97 -4.81 -4.39 8.67
N ASP A 98 -4.06 -3.73 9.56
CA ASP A 98 -3.26 -2.54 9.22
C ASP A 98 -2.21 -2.84 8.15
N ARG A 99 -1.56 -4.00 8.24
CA ARG A 99 -0.61 -4.46 7.24
C ARG A 99 -1.27 -4.69 5.89
N GLY A 100 -2.46 -5.29 5.86
CA GLY A 100 -3.22 -5.47 4.62
C GLY A 100 -3.53 -4.14 3.95
N LEU A 101 -3.99 -3.15 4.73
CA LEU A 101 -4.23 -1.80 4.23
C LEU A 101 -2.95 -1.13 3.70
N ALA A 102 -1.85 -1.24 4.43
CA ALA A 102 -0.57 -0.66 4.03
C ALA A 102 -0.02 -1.29 2.72
N GLN A 103 -0.15 -2.61 2.57
CA GLN A 103 0.22 -3.32 1.34
C GLN A 103 -0.65 -2.89 0.15
N TYR A 104 -1.95 -2.73 0.36
CA TYR A 104 -2.86 -2.21 -0.66
C TYR A 104 -2.44 -0.79 -1.08
N GLN A 105 -2.20 0.10 -0.13
CA GLN A 105 -1.76 1.47 -0.42
C GLN A 105 -0.39 1.50 -1.14
N GLN A 106 0.53 0.61 -0.79
CA GLN A 106 1.81 0.48 -1.48
C GLN A 106 1.65 0.04 -2.94
N LYS A 107 0.68 -0.85 -3.21
CA LYS A 107 0.34 -1.28 -4.57
C LYS A 107 -0.25 -0.12 -5.39
N GLU A 108 -1.13 0.68 -4.79
CA GLU A 108 -1.70 1.86 -5.44
C GLU A 108 -0.64 2.93 -5.75
N GLU A 109 0.27 3.23 -4.82
CA GLU A 109 1.38 4.14 -5.09
C GLU A 109 2.31 3.62 -6.20
N ARG A 110 2.57 2.30 -6.25
CA ARG A 110 3.33 1.70 -7.36
C ARG A 110 2.64 1.91 -8.71
N ARG A 111 1.32 1.77 -8.77
CA ARG A 111 0.53 2.04 -9.99
C ARG A 111 0.64 3.50 -10.41
N LYS A 112 0.54 4.44 -9.45
CA LYS A 112 0.72 5.87 -9.71
C LYS A 112 2.12 6.18 -10.24
N LEU A 113 3.16 5.63 -9.62
CA LEU A 113 4.54 5.82 -10.07
C LEU A 113 4.72 5.31 -11.50
N ASN A 114 4.22 4.13 -11.83
CA ASN A 114 4.31 3.59 -13.19
C ASN A 114 3.65 4.51 -14.23
N LEU A 115 2.46 5.03 -13.91
CA LEU A 115 1.76 5.97 -14.79
C LEU A 115 2.56 7.28 -14.97
N LEU A 116 3.09 7.85 -13.88
CA LEU A 116 3.91 9.07 -13.94
C LEU A 116 5.18 8.86 -14.76
N THR A 117 5.84 7.71 -14.61
CA THR A 117 7.01 7.35 -15.42
C THR A 117 6.65 7.29 -16.91
N GLN A 118 5.57 6.59 -17.28
CA GLN A 118 5.11 6.51 -18.68
C GLN A 118 4.81 7.90 -19.26
N LEU A 119 4.12 8.76 -18.50
CA LEU A 119 3.83 10.13 -18.92
C LEU A 119 5.12 10.96 -19.09
N SER A 120 6.10 10.78 -18.20
CA SER A 120 7.38 11.48 -18.30
C SER A 120 8.20 11.05 -19.52
N GLU A 121 8.25 9.73 -19.82
CA GLU A 121 8.90 9.18 -21.01
C GLU A 121 8.23 9.68 -22.29
N GLN A 122 6.90 9.73 -22.30
CA GLN A 122 6.13 10.27 -23.42
C GLN A 122 6.38 11.76 -23.61
N ALA A 123 6.45 12.55 -22.54
CA ALA A 123 6.76 13.98 -22.61
C ALA A 123 8.17 14.23 -23.18
N LEU A 124 9.17 13.47 -22.71
CA LEU A 124 10.53 13.47 -23.24
C LEU A 124 10.56 13.13 -24.73
N PHE A 125 9.89 12.06 -25.13
CA PHE A 125 9.79 11.66 -26.53
C PHE A 125 9.19 12.77 -27.39
N MET A 126 8.07 13.37 -26.97
CA MET A 126 7.42 14.46 -27.70
C MET A 126 8.31 15.71 -27.80
N ARG A 127 9.10 16.00 -26.76
CA ARG A 127 10.08 17.10 -26.77
C ARG A 127 11.19 16.85 -27.78
N HIS A 128 11.77 15.64 -27.80
CA HIS A 128 12.79 15.26 -28.77
C HIS A 128 12.25 15.24 -30.21
N ALA A 129 11.06 14.66 -30.42
CA ALA A 129 10.40 14.62 -31.72
C ALA A 129 10.15 16.03 -32.28
N LYS A 130 9.72 16.99 -31.43
CA LYS A 130 9.54 18.40 -31.82
C LYS A 130 10.84 19.05 -32.33
N SER A 131 11.98 18.67 -31.76
CA SER A 131 13.28 19.22 -32.13
C SER A 131 13.86 18.62 -33.41
N LEU A 132 13.51 17.37 -33.73
CA LEU A 132 14.13 16.61 -34.82
C LEU A 132 13.26 16.52 -36.07
N LEU A 133 11.95 16.61 -35.93
CA LEU A 133 11.00 16.39 -37.03
C LEU A 133 10.53 17.71 -37.63
N THR A 134 10.17 17.66 -38.91
CA THR A 134 9.47 18.78 -39.55
C THR A 134 8.10 18.97 -38.89
N LYS A 135 7.62 20.22 -38.86
CA LYS A 135 6.36 20.59 -38.18
C LYS A 135 5.18 19.72 -38.60
N LYS A 136 5.08 19.35 -39.89
CA LYS A 136 4.01 18.50 -40.43
C LYS A 136 4.02 17.10 -39.80
N VAL A 137 5.17 16.43 -39.83
CA VAL A 137 5.34 15.07 -39.28
C VAL A 137 5.13 15.05 -37.77
N PHE A 138 5.58 16.10 -37.08
CA PHE A 138 5.38 16.23 -35.64
C PHE A 138 3.91 16.39 -35.24
N GLU A 139 3.13 17.20 -35.96
CA GLU A 139 1.68 17.33 -35.69
C GLU A 139 0.90 16.05 -36.01
N GLU A 140 1.31 15.29 -37.03
CA GLU A 140 0.73 13.97 -37.35
C GLU A 140 0.96 12.97 -36.20
N ILE A 141 2.19 12.90 -35.67
CA ILE A 141 2.50 12.06 -34.49
C ILE A 141 1.71 12.53 -33.26
N ARG A 142 1.65 13.84 -33.00
CA ARG A 142 0.87 14.38 -31.87
C ARG A 142 -0.61 14.03 -32.00
N ALA A 143 -1.18 14.09 -33.20
CA ALA A 143 -2.57 13.74 -33.45
C ALA A 143 -2.83 12.25 -33.24
N ALA A 144 -1.94 11.37 -33.72
CA ALA A 144 -2.02 9.93 -33.53
C ALA A 144 -1.97 9.55 -32.03
N VAL A 145 -1.04 10.14 -31.28
CA VAL A 145 -0.91 9.92 -29.83
C VAL A 145 -2.18 10.33 -29.07
N ARG A 146 -2.84 11.43 -29.44
CA ARG A 146 -4.11 11.85 -28.83
C ARG A 146 -5.28 10.93 -29.14
N SER A 147 -5.26 10.28 -30.31
CA SER A 147 -6.26 9.29 -30.74
C SER A 147 -6.13 7.98 -29.95
N GLU A 148 -4.90 7.50 -29.75
CA GLU A 148 -4.62 6.25 -29.03
C GLU A 148 -4.83 6.34 -27.50
N VAL A 149 -4.56 7.51 -26.90
CA VAL A 149 -4.76 7.74 -25.45
C VAL A 149 -6.24 7.88 -25.06
N SER A 150 -7.19 7.79 -26.00
CA SER A 150 -8.63 7.73 -25.68
C SER A 150 -9.08 6.38 -25.06
N VAL A 151 -8.18 5.41 -24.92
CA VAL A 151 -8.50 4.06 -24.45
C VAL A 151 -7.92 3.83 -23.04
N VAL A 152 -8.85 3.85 -22.07
CA VAL A 152 -8.77 3.30 -20.69
C VAL A 152 -7.90 4.07 -19.69
N VAL A 153 -8.47 5.16 -19.15
CA VAL A 153 -8.36 5.40 -17.70
C VAL A 153 -9.54 4.67 -17.07
N PRO A 154 -9.33 3.66 -16.20
CA PRO A 154 -10.44 3.14 -15.41
C PRO A 154 -10.96 4.30 -14.57
N GLN A 155 -12.21 4.71 -14.82
CA GLN A 155 -12.96 5.45 -13.82
C GLN A 155 -12.98 4.56 -12.58
N MET A 156 -12.12 4.84 -11.61
CA MET A 156 -12.31 4.39 -10.25
C MET A 156 -13.61 5.05 -9.80
N SER A 157 -14.73 4.35 -10.01
CA SER A 157 -15.96 4.64 -9.32
C SER A 157 -15.62 4.64 -7.84
N GLY A 158 -15.73 5.81 -7.21
CA GLY A 158 -15.68 5.89 -5.76
C GLY A 158 -16.73 4.92 -5.24
N HIS A 159 -16.27 3.81 -4.67
CA HIS A 159 -17.12 3.00 -3.82
C HIS A 159 -17.49 3.91 -2.65
N GLY A 160 -18.69 4.47 -2.74
CA GLY A 160 -19.41 4.91 -1.56
C GLY A 160 -19.44 3.72 -0.62
N PHE A 161 -18.80 3.87 0.53
CA PHE A 161 -19.31 3.22 1.72
C PHE A 161 -20.68 3.85 1.94
N ASP A 162 -21.71 3.23 1.36
CA ASP A 162 -23.06 3.44 1.85
C ASP A 162 -23.09 2.81 3.24
N ASP A 163 -23.31 3.69 4.22
CA ASP A 163 -23.76 3.35 5.55
C ASP A 163 -24.94 2.39 5.46
N CYS A 164 -24.77 1.16 5.94
CA CYS A 164 -25.88 0.32 6.33
C CYS A 164 -25.91 0.27 7.86
N THR A 165 -26.85 1.05 8.41
CA THR A 165 -27.51 0.82 9.71
C THR A 165 -28.06 -0.59 9.83
#